data_AF-A0A1V5C654-F1
#
_entry.id   AF-A0A1V5C654-F1
#
_cell.length_a   1.000
_cell.length_b   1.000
_cell.length_c   1.000
_cell.angle_alpha   90.00
_cell.angle_beta   90.00
_cell.angle_gamma   90.00
#
_symmetry.space_group_name_H-M   'P 1'
#
loop_
_entity.id
_entity.type
_entity.pdbx_description
1 polymer ?
#
loop_
_entity_poly.entity_id
_entity_poly.type
_entity_poly.pdbx_seq_one_letter_code
_entity_poly.pdbx_strand_id
1 'polypeptide(L)'
;MKKLYLAWQDAIERSWYPVGCLSFDNQIYRFVYTKGARAAPNFVPFGRMTDLNIEYQSNELFPIFANRLMSKSRPEYKDYLQWLNLKDRGDVSFVILSITEGKRGTDSLEVFPCPEPNSAGKYEVRFLNHGLKYLSEHSTNRVNSLSPGEQLFLMHDLQNSYDPYALAIRCDDPTAIIGYCPRYLTRDLHELLKHNPSSVKVTVDQVNPNAPIKLRLICKVQSDWPKGFLPCSDTLYQPIAGERSCSIST
;
A
#
# COMPACT_ATOMS: atom_id res chain seq x y z
N MET A 1 9.89 10.28 10.38
CA MET A 1 10.58 9.57 9.28
C MET A 1 9.53 8.72 8.58
N LYS A 2 9.32 8.89 7.26
CA LYS A 2 8.29 8.11 6.56
C LYS A 2 8.81 6.72 6.22
N LYS A 3 7.95 5.70 6.23
CA LYS A 3 8.32 4.30 5.92
C LYS A 3 7.41 3.71 4.85
N LEU A 4 8.01 2.91 3.96
CA LEU A 4 7.32 2.02 3.03
C LEU A 4 7.89 0.62 3.21
N TYR A 5 7.02 -0.35 3.36
CA TYR A 5 7.40 -1.75 3.28
C TYR A 5 7.41 -2.21 1.83
N LEU A 6 8.32 -3.12 1.53
CA LEU A 6 8.41 -3.84 0.26
C LEU A 6 8.03 -5.28 0.54
N ALA A 7 6.89 -5.73 0.02
CA ALA A 7 6.54 -7.14 0.02
C ALA A 7 6.91 -7.80 -1.30
N TRP A 8 7.26 -9.07 -1.19
CA TRP A 8 7.57 -9.97 -2.27
C TRP A 8 6.63 -11.17 -2.22
N GLN A 9 6.10 -11.56 -3.37
CA GLN A 9 5.28 -12.76 -3.50
C GLN A 9 6.12 -13.93 -3.99
N ASP A 10 6.04 -15.05 -3.26
CA ASP A 10 6.63 -16.31 -3.66
C ASP A 10 5.93 -16.86 -4.92
N ALA A 11 6.72 -17.28 -5.91
CA ALA A 11 6.17 -17.74 -7.19
C ALA A 11 5.46 -19.10 -7.09
N ILE A 12 5.82 -19.93 -6.10
CA ILE A 12 5.34 -21.30 -5.93
C ILE A 12 4.14 -21.29 -4.98
N GLU A 13 4.34 -20.79 -3.75
CA GLU A 13 3.32 -20.80 -2.70
C GLU A 13 2.31 -19.65 -2.85
N ARG A 14 2.66 -18.62 -3.62
CA ARG A 14 1.89 -17.37 -3.75
C ARG A 14 1.70 -16.59 -2.44
N SER A 15 2.41 -16.97 -1.39
CA SER A 15 2.52 -16.27 -0.12
C SER A 15 3.23 -14.94 -0.28
N TRP A 16 2.76 -13.91 0.43
CA TRP A 16 3.39 -12.59 0.47
C TRP A 16 4.24 -12.44 1.73
N TYR A 17 5.46 -11.97 1.57
CA TYR A 17 6.39 -11.70 2.67
C TYR A 17 6.82 -10.23 2.63
N PRO A 18 6.71 -9.47 3.74
CA PRO A 18 7.37 -8.17 3.83
C PRO A 18 8.88 -8.42 3.94
N VAL A 19 9.63 -8.13 2.88
CA VAL A 19 11.06 -8.46 2.79
C VAL A 19 11.99 -7.27 3.04
N GLY A 20 11.47 -6.04 2.98
CA GLY A 20 12.27 -4.88 3.31
C GLY A 20 11.46 -3.66 3.73
N CYS A 21 12.16 -2.67 4.25
CA CYS A 21 11.62 -1.38 4.65
C CYS A 21 12.49 -0.26 4.08
N LEU A 22 11.89 0.59 3.26
CA LEU A 22 12.44 1.86 2.81
C LEU A 22 12.02 2.96 3.77
N SER A 23 12.95 3.82 4.17
CA SER A 23 12.66 5.01 4.95
C SER A 23 13.36 6.25 4.42
N PHE A 24 12.79 7.41 4.71
CA PHE A 24 13.31 8.70 4.28
C PHE A 24 13.15 9.74 5.39
N ASP A 25 14.24 10.45 5.71
CA ASP A 25 14.30 11.50 6.73
C ASP A 25 14.37 12.92 6.14
N ASN A 26 14.01 13.06 4.87
CA ASN A 26 14.13 14.27 4.05
C ASN A 26 15.55 14.57 3.53
N GLN A 27 16.55 13.74 3.83
CA GLN A 27 17.91 13.89 3.32
C GLN A 27 18.44 12.59 2.70
N ILE A 28 18.32 11.47 3.41
CA ILE A 28 18.90 10.18 3.04
C ILE A 28 17.82 9.11 3.00
N TYR A 29 17.82 8.33 1.92
CA TYR A 29 17.07 7.09 1.81
C TYR A 29 17.82 5.97 2.51
N ARG A 30 17.10 5.23 3.37
CA ARG A 30 17.61 4.04 4.04
C ARG A 30 16.78 2.83 3.68
N PHE A 31 17.44 1.72 3.36
CA PHE A 31 16.79 0.45 3.11
C PHE A 31 17.38 -0.63 4.01
N VAL A 32 16.49 -1.38 4.67
CA VAL A 32 16.83 -2.56 5.48
C VAL A 32 16.00 -3.74 5.03
N TYR A 33 16.57 -4.93 5.07
CA TYR A 33 15.77 -6.15 5.00
C TYR A 33 15.05 -6.40 6.31
N THR A 34 13.85 -6.98 6.22
CA THR A 34 13.03 -7.36 7.38
C THR A 34 13.07 -8.88 7.57
N LYS A 35 12.65 -9.38 8.74
CA LYS A 35 12.66 -10.82 9.04
C LYS A 35 11.86 -11.65 8.04
N GLY A 36 10.87 -11.07 7.35
CA GLY A 36 10.18 -11.73 6.24
C GLY A 36 11.11 -12.13 5.09
N ALA A 37 12.24 -11.45 4.86
CA ALA A 37 13.25 -11.90 3.90
C ALA A 37 13.94 -13.21 4.31
N ARG A 38 14.10 -13.48 5.61
CA ARG A 38 14.65 -14.74 6.12
C ARG A 38 13.59 -15.85 6.17
N ALA A 39 12.34 -15.48 6.44
CA ALA A 39 11.22 -16.43 6.49
C ALA A 39 10.78 -16.91 5.10
N ALA A 40 11.03 -16.11 4.06
CA ALA A 40 10.66 -16.43 2.69
C ALA A 40 11.64 -17.46 2.08
N PRO A 41 11.19 -18.70 1.77
CA PRO A 41 12.09 -19.80 1.43
C PRO A 41 12.85 -19.59 0.10
N ASN A 42 12.20 -18.97 -0.89
CA ASN A 42 12.78 -18.76 -2.22
C ASN A 42 13.19 -17.31 -2.47
N PHE A 43 13.30 -16.50 -1.41
CA PHE A 43 13.67 -15.10 -1.55
C PHE A 43 15.16 -14.95 -1.89
N VAL A 44 15.45 -14.12 -2.89
CA VAL A 44 16.82 -13.75 -3.27
C VAL A 44 16.99 -12.24 -3.05
N PRO A 45 18.04 -11.81 -2.33
CA PRO A 45 18.31 -10.39 -2.12
C PRO A 45 18.46 -9.62 -3.44
N PHE A 46 18.14 -8.34 -3.39
CA PHE A 46 18.02 -7.48 -4.55
C PHE A 46 19.37 -6.96 -5.06
N GLY A 47 19.79 -7.41 -6.25
CA GLY A 47 20.92 -6.83 -6.97
C GLY A 47 22.20 -6.79 -6.14
N ARG A 48 22.74 -5.59 -5.89
CA ARG A 48 23.96 -5.39 -5.07
C ARG A 48 23.70 -5.39 -3.56
N MET A 49 22.44 -5.40 -3.14
CA MET A 49 22.05 -5.39 -1.72
C MET A 49 21.97 -6.83 -1.19
N THR A 50 23.10 -7.54 -1.19
CA THR A 50 23.14 -8.99 -0.89
C THR A 50 23.22 -9.34 0.59
N ASP A 51 23.62 -8.41 1.45
CA ASP A 51 23.72 -8.63 2.89
C ASP A 51 22.43 -8.17 3.59
N LEU A 52 21.69 -9.13 4.12
CA LEU A 52 20.43 -8.89 4.83
C LEU A 52 20.63 -8.16 6.17
N ASN A 53 21.84 -8.12 6.71
CA ASN A 53 22.12 -7.68 8.08
C ASN A 53 22.60 -6.23 8.19
N ILE A 54 22.70 -5.52 7.07
CA ILE A 54 23.17 -4.13 7.04
C ILE A 54 22.05 -3.18 6.63
N GLU A 55 22.24 -1.92 6.98
CA GLU A 55 21.45 -0.81 6.43
C GLU A 55 22.14 -0.26 5.19
N TYR A 56 21.39 -0.17 4.10
CA TYR A 56 21.82 0.50 2.87
C TYR A 56 21.39 1.96 2.92
N GLN A 57 22.28 2.87 2.55
CA GLN A 57 22.01 4.31 2.52
C GLN A 57 22.29 4.90 1.14
N SER A 58 21.51 5.89 0.73
CA SER A 58 21.67 6.60 -0.54
C SER A 58 21.04 7.99 -0.48
N ASN A 59 21.68 8.98 -1.12
CA ASN A 59 21.08 10.31 -1.32
C ASN A 59 19.98 10.29 -2.41
N GLU A 60 19.98 9.25 -3.24
CA GLU A 60 18.99 9.03 -4.30
C GLU A 60 18.12 7.81 -3.97
N LEU A 61 16.89 7.79 -4.48
CA LEU A 61 15.99 6.65 -4.32
C LEU A 61 16.60 5.39 -4.97
N PHE A 62 16.66 4.28 -4.24
CA PHE A 62 17.25 3.04 -4.76
C PHE A 62 16.56 2.58 -6.06
N PRO A 63 17.32 2.03 -7.04
CA PRO A 63 16.76 1.61 -8.33
C PRO A 63 15.56 0.68 -8.26
N ILE A 64 15.48 -0.19 -7.25
CA ILE A 64 14.34 -1.10 -7.05
C ILE A 64 13.01 -0.36 -6.80
N PHE A 65 13.06 0.86 -6.26
CA PHE A 65 11.92 1.74 -6.07
C PHE A 65 11.79 2.76 -7.20
N ALA A 66 12.90 3.36 -7.64
CA ALA A 66 12.89 4.36 -8.71
C ALA A 66 12.31 3.81 -10.03
N ASN A 67 12.60 2.55 -10.37
CA ASN A 67 12.08 1.88 -11.56
C ASN A 67 10.57 1.56 -11.49
N ARG A 68 9.90 1.89 -10.37
CA ARG A 68 8.44 1.77 -10.20
C ARG A 68 7.72 3.10 -10.40
N LEU A 69 8.46 4.18 -10.58
CA LEU A 69 7.91 5.51 -10.83
C LEU A 69 7.80 5.76 -12.34
N MET A 70 6.75 6.48 -12.73
CA MET A 70 6.66 7.00 -14.08
C MET A 70 7.78 8.04 -14.31
N SER A 71 8.47 7.95 -15.44
CA SER A 71 9.47 8.97 -15.81
C SER A 71 8.82 10.35 -15.90
N LYS A 72 9.47 11.36 -15.29
CA LYS A 72 9.05 12.77 -15.34
C LYS A 72 9.04 13.35 -16.76
N SER A 73 9.79 12.74 -17.68
CA SER A 73 9.86 13.17 -19.09
C SER A 73 8.67 12.72 -19.94
N ARG A 74 7.80 11.85 -19.42
CA ARG A 74 6.64 11.36 -20.17
C ARG A 74 5.59 12.47 -20.34
N PRO A 75 5.00 12.64 -21.55
CA PRO A 75 3.97 13.66 -21.79
C PRO A 75 2.81 13.59 -20.80
N GLU A 76 2.40 12.37 -20.42
CA GLU A 76 1.29 12.12 -19.51
C GLU A 76 1.62 12.30 -18.02
N TYR A 77 2.86 12.65 -17.65
CA TYR A 77 3.28 12.71 -16.23
C TYR A 77 2.47 13.74 -15.41
N LYS A 78 2.09 14.87 -16.04
CA LYS A 78 1.26 15.89 -15.37
C LYS A 78 -0.15 15.38 -15.08
N ASP A 79 -0.76 14.69 -16.04
CA ASP A 79 -2.07 14.07 -15.88
C ASP A 79 -2.00 12.95 -14.84
N TYR A 80 -0.92 12.18 -14.83
CA TYR A 80 -0.65 11.16 -13.81
C TYR A 80 -0.63 11.74 -12.39
N LEU A 81 0.08 12.85 -12.16
CA LEU A 81 0.06 13.53 -10.85
C LEU A 81 -1.32 14.06 -10.49
N GLN A 82 -2.06 14.57 -11.47
CA GLN A 82 -3.45 15.00 -11.27
C GLN A 82 -4.33 13.83 -10.86
N TRP A 83 -4.24 12.68 -11.52
CA TRP A 83 -5.02 11.49 -11.19
C TRP A 83 -4.71 10.96 -9.79
N LEU A 84 -3.50 11.18 -9.27
CA LEU A 84 -3.10 10.80 -7.91
C LEU A 84 -3.45 11.85 -6.83
N ASN A 85 -4.03 12.99 -7.22
CA ASN A 85 -4.26 14.15 -6.34
C ASN A 85 -2.97 14.71 -5.72
N LEU A 86 -1.91 14.83 -6.53
CA LEU A 86 -0.56 15.24 -6.08
C LEU A 86 -0.07 16.55 -6.71
N LYS A 87 -0.99 17.41 -7.17
CA LYS A 87 -0.63 18.73 -7.71
C LYS A 87 0.14 19.57 -6.68
N ASP A 88 1.10 20.36 -7.16
CA ASP A 88 1.82 21.40 -6.42
C ASP A 88 2.65 20.92 -5.22
N ARG A 89 3.22 19.70 -5.31
CA ARG A 89 4.11 19.14 -4.29
C ARG A 89 5.53 19.01 -4.83
N GLY A 90 6.52 19.09 -3.94
CA GLY A 90 7.96 18.89 -4.24
C GLY A 90 8.27 17.45 -4.66
N ASP A 91 9.29 16.82 -4.08
CA ASP A 91 9.51 15.40 -4.35
C ASP A 91 8.36 14.55 -3.78
N VAL A 92 7.54 14.01 -4.68
CA VAL A 92 6.37 13.17 -4.39
C VAL A 92 6.66 11.68 -4.58
N SER A 93 7.89 11.29 -4.90
CA SER A 93 8.26 9.89 -5.22
C SER A 93 7.77 8.90 -4.17
N PHE A 94 8.00 9.21 -2.89
CA PHE A 94 7.56 8.40 -1.76
C PHE A 94 6.03 8.27 -1.69
N VAL A 95 5.31 9.36 -1.97
CA VAL A 95 3.84 9.40 -1.95
C VAL A 95 3.27 8.63 -3.13
N ILE A 96 3.84 8.77 -4.33
CA ILE A 96 3.46 8.00 -5.51
C ILE A 96 3.58 6.50 -5.23
N LEU A 97 4.70 6.05 -4.66
CA LEU A 97 4.88 4.64 -4.29
C LEU A 97 3.84 4.18 -3.28
N SER A 98 3.50 5.01 -2.30
CA SER A 98 2.49 4.66 -1.29
C SER A 98 1.09 4.46 -1.86
N ILE A 99 0.69 5.27 -2.85
CA ILE A 99 -0.67 5.22 -3.44
C ILE A 99 -0.77 4.15 -4.53
N THR A 100 0.29 3.97 -5.33
CA THR A 100 0.30 3.11 -6.54
C THR A 100 0.79 1.70 -6.26
N GLU A 101 1.24 1.48 -5.03
CA GLU A 101 1.91 0.29 -4.52
C GLU A 101 3.16 -0.12 -5.32
N GLY A 102 3.68 0.77 -6.16
CA GLY A 102 4.81 0.48 -7.05
C GLY A 102 4.61 -0.77 -7.92
N LYS A 103 3.37 -1.19 -8.19
CA LYS A 103 3.06 -2.43 -8.90
C LYS A 103 3.60 -2.42 -10.33
N ARG A 104 4.28 -3.50 -10.70
CA ARG A 104 4.76 -3.73 -12.07
C ARG A 104 4.28 -5.08 -12.58
N GLY A 105 4.09 -5.21 -13.89
CA GLY A 105 3.74 -6.49 -14.52
C GLY A 105 4.93 -7.43 -14.70
N THR A 106 6.15 -6.97 -14.42
CA THR A 106 7.40 -7.68 -14.69
C THR A 106 8.03 -8.29 -13.43
N ASP A 107 7.45 -8.04 -12.25
CA ASP A 107 7.92 -8.59 -10.98
C ASP A 107 6.75 -8.85 -10.02
N SER A 108 7.09 -9.48 -8.90
CA SER A 108 6.15 -9.89 -7.85
C SER A 108 6.35 -9.06 -6.59
N LEU A 109 6.52 -7.74 -6.76
CA LEU A 109 6.81 -6.81 -5.69
C LEU A 109 5.70 -5.77 -5.53
N GLU A 110 5.34 -5.52 -4.28
CA GLU A 110 4.39 -4.48 -3.89
C GLU A 110 5.00 -3.61 -2.80
N VAL A 111 4.77 -2.30 -2.91
CA VAL A 111 5.20 -1.31 -1.94
C VAL A 111 3.97 -0.83 -1.20
N PHE A 112 4.03 -0.65 0.11
CA PHE A 112 2.91 -0.08 0.84
C PHE A 112 3.38 0.68 2.08
N PRO A 113 2.66 1.75 2.47
CA PRO A 113 2.92 2.41 3.73
C PRO A 113 2.52 1.51 4.89
N CYS A 114 3.20 1.66 6.02
CA CYS A 114 2.60 1.26 7.27
C CYS A 114 1.72 2.39 7.77
N PRO A 115 0.44 2.15 8.10
CA PRO A 115 -0.40 3.18 8.67
C PRO A 115 0.20 3.75 9.96
N GLU A 116 0.18 5.07 10.06
CA GLU A 116 0.55 5.82 11.26
C GLU A 116 -0.64 6.71 11.64
N PRO A 117 -0.86 6.99 12.95
CA PRO A 117 -1.90 7.92 13.34
C PRO A 117 -1.60 9.30 12.75
N ASN A 118 -2.62 9.94 12.19
CA ASN A 118 -2.49 11.32 11.71
C ASN A 118 -2.35 12.30 12.90
N SER A 119 -2.24 13.61 12.60
CA SER A 119 -2.10 14.64 13.63
C SER A 119 -3.27 14.73 14.62
N ALA A 120 -4.43 14.17 14.27
CA ALA A 120 -5.61 14.06 15.14
C ALA A 120 -5.69 12.71 15.88
N GLY A 121 -4.66 11.87 15.80
CA GLY A 121 -4.64 10.54 16.41
C GLY A 121 -5.60 9.55 15.74
N LYS A 122 -5.95 9.76 14.46
CA LYS A 122 -6.87 8.90 13.70
C LYS A 122 -6.12 8.04 12.69
N TYR A 123 -6.69 6.89 12.38
CA TYR A 123 -6.29 6.11 11.23
C TYR A 123 -6.74 6.84 9.95
N GLU A 124 -5.83 7.09 9.02
CA GLU A 124 -6.15 7.67 7.72
C GLU A 124 -5.24 7.11 6.63
N VAL A 125 -5.84 6.49 5.61
CA VAL A 125 -5.10 5.97 4.45
C VAL A 125 -5.86 6.27 3.16
N ARG A 126 -5.11 6.69 2.14
CA ARG A 126 -5.60 6.85 0.76
C ARG A 126 -5.05 5.72 -0.10
N PHE A 127 -5.88 5.16 -0.97
CA PHE A 127 -5.48 4.05 -1.83
C PHE A 127 -6.26 4.01 -3.14
N LEU A 128 -5.68 3.35 -4.15
CA LEU A 128 -6.37 3.06 -5.40
C LEU A 128 -7.29 1.85 -5.24
N ASN A 129 -8.52 1.98 -5.77
CA ASN A 129 -9.44 0.86 -5.87
C ASN A 129 -8.85 -0.26 -6.75
N HIS A 130 -8.99 -1.50 -6.31
CA HIS A 130 -8.55 -2.67 -7.07
C HIS A 130 -9.69 -3.41 -7.74
N GLY A 131 -9.34 -4.08 -8.85
CA GLY A 131 -10.22 -5.05 -9.47
C GLY A 131 -11.28 -4.47 -10.40
N LEU A 132 -11.40 -3.14 -10.51
CA LEU A 132 -12.40 -2.50 -11.38
C LEU A 132 -12.40 -3.03 -12.82
N LYS A 133 -11.23 -3.33 -13.38
CA LYS A 133 -11.09 -3.89 -14.74
C LYS A 133 -11.69 -5.30 -14.93
N TYR A 134 -11.98 -6.01 -13.84
CA TYR A 134 -12.57 -7.35 -13.85
C TYR A 134 -14.07 -7.32 -13.55
N LEU A 135 -14.62 -6.14 -13.26
CA LEU A 135 -16.04 -5.95 -12.96
C LEU A 135 -16.83 -5.62 -14.21
N SER A 136 -18.15 -5.70 -14.10
CA SER A 136 -19.07 -5.36 -15.17
C SER A 136 -18.97 -3.89 -15.59
N GLU A 137 -19.43 -3.60 -16.81
CA GLU A 137 -19.56 -2.22 -17.29
C GLU A 137 -20.44 -1.37 -16.37
N HIS A 138 -21.51 -1.96 -15.80
CA HIS A 138 -22.34 -1.31 -14.80
C HIS A 138 -21.54 -0.80 -13.60
N SER A 139 -20.60 -1.61 -13.09
CA SER A 139 -19.73 -1.21 -11.97
C SER A 139 -18.79 -0.08 -12.37
N THR A 140 -18.25 -0.11 -13.59
CA THR A 140 -17.39 0.95 -14.12
C THR A 140 -18.16 2.26 -14.32
N ASN A 141 -19.38 2.20 -14.85
CA ASN A 141 -20.26 3.35 -15.01
C ASN A 141 -20.66 3.92 -13.64
N ARG A 142 -20.92 3.05 -12.66
CA ARG A 142 -21.19 3.48 -11.29
C ARG A 142 -20.01 4.21 -10.66
N VAL A 143 -18.78 3.74 -10.90
CA VAL A 143 -17.57 4.45 -10.44
C VAL A 143 -17.46 5.84 -11.09
N ASN A 144 -17.76 5.96 -12.38
CA ASN A 144 -17.67 7.24 -13.09
C ASN A 144 -18.69 8.28 -12.60
N SER A 145 -19.79 7.84 -11.99
CA SER A 145 -20.82 8.73 -11.43
C SER A 145 -20.62 9.09 -9.97
N LEU A 146 -19.59 8.55 -9.31
CA LEU A 146 -19.28 8.84 -7.91
C LEU A 146 -18.84 10.30 -7.72
N SER A 147 -19.21 10.88 -6.58
CA SER A 147 -18.74 12.22 -6.17
C SER A 147 -17.69 12.13 -5.06
N PRO A 148 -16.67 13.02 -5.04
CA PRO A 148 -15.77 13.13 -3.89
C PRO A 148 -16.55 13.32 -2.57
N GLY A 149 -16.15 12.58 -1.54
CA GLY A 149 -16.82 12.54 -0.23
C GLY A 149 -17.98 11.55 -0.13
N GLU A 150 -18.42 10.95 -1.24
CA GLU A 150 -19.48 9.94 -1.21
C GLU A 150 -19.06 8.71 -0.39
N GLN A 151 -19.98 8.23 0.45
CA GLN A 151 -19.75 7.08 1.32
C GLN A 151 -19.71 5.78 0.51
N LEU A 152 -18.71 4.95 0.82
CA LEU A 152 -18.56 3.60 0.32
C LEU A 152 -18.63 2.62 1.50
N PHE A 153 -18.91 1.36 1.20
CA PHE A 153 -19.08 0.32 2.21
C PHE A 153 -18.15 -0.85 1.94
N LEU A 154 -17.62 -1.42 3.03
CA LEU A 154 -16.79 -2.62 2.99
C LEU A 154 -17.67 -3.86 3.14
N MET A 155 -17.39 -4.89 2.36
CA MET A 155 -18.05 -6.19 2.43
C MET A 155 -16.98 -7.28 2.42
N HIS A 156 -16.99 -8.15 3.44
CA HIS A 156 -16.05 -9.26 3.52
C HIS A 156 -16.42 -10.33 2.50
N ASP A 157 -15.51 -10.60 1.57
CA ASP A 157 -15.61 -11.69 0.60
C ASP A 157 -14.99 -12.97 1.18
N LEU A 158 -15.75 -13.64 2.06
CA LEU A 158 -15.32 -14.81 2.83
C LEU A 158 -14.88 -16.00 1.97
N GLN A 159 -15.36 -16.09 0.73
CA GLN A 159 -15.07 -17.21 -0.19
C GLN A 159 -14.07 -16.82 -1.28
N ASN A 160 -13.38 -15.70 -1.12
CA ASN A 160 -12.36 -15.26 -2.07
C ASN A 160 -11.23 -16.29 -2.16
N SER A 161 -10.96 -16.80 -3.36
CA SER A 161 -9.94 -17.83 -3.58
C SER A 161 -8.49 -17.33 -3.50
N TYR A 162 -8.28 -16.01 -3.42
CA TYR A 162 -6.95 -15.39 -3.44
C TYR A 162 -6.54 -14.73 -2.11
N ASP A 163 -7.50 -14.30 -1.30
CA ASP A 163 -7.27 -13.66 -0.01
C ASP A 163 -8.48 -13.88 0.92
N PRO A 164 -8.37 -14.70 1.98
CA PRO A 164 -9.48 -14.92 2.92
C PRO A 164 -9.87 -13.67 3.70
N TYR A 165 -9.05 -12.60 3.67
CA TYR A 165 -9.37 -11.31 4.28
C TYR A 165 -9.90 -10.29 3.26
N ALA A 166 -10.16 -10.68 2.00
CA ALA A 166 -10.59 -9.77 0.95
C ALA A 166 -11.80 -8.91 1.37
N LEU A 167 -11.65 -7.59 1.21
CA LEU A 167 -12.73 -6.63 1.43
C LEU A 167 -13.15 -6.03 0.09
N ALA A 168 -14.32 -6.41 -0.39
CA ALA A 168 -14.98 -5.77 -1.51
C ALA A 168 -15.47 -4.38 -1.09
N ILE A 169 -15.48 -3.45 -2.04
CA ILE A 169 -15.99 -2.08 -1.87
C ILE A 169 -17.28 -1.98 -2.66
N ARG A 170 -18.36 -1.54 -2.01
CA ARG A 170 -19.67 -1.34 -2.65
C ARG A 170 -20.20 0.08 -2.48
N CYS A 171 -21.01 0.50 -3.44
CA CYS A 171 -21.93 1.63 -3.30
C CYS A 171 -23.24 1.19 -2.64
N ASP A 172 -24.04 2.15 -2.16
CA ASP A 172 -25.36 1.88 -1.57
C ASP A 172 -26.48 1.98 -2.61
N ASP A 173 -26.59 3.11 -3.31
CA ASP A 173 -27.65 3.36 -4.30
C ASP A 173 -27.08 3.95 -5.62
N PRO A 174 -27.32 3.32 -6.78
CA PRO A 174 -27.67 1.90 -6.88
C PRO A 174 -26.54 1.05 -6.28
N THR A 175 -26.92 -0.07 -5.66
CA THR A 175 -25.95 -1.00 -5.06
C THR A 175 -25.11 -1.63 -6.16
N ALA A 176 -23.80 -1.49 -6.05
CA ALA A 176 -22.84 -2.13 -6.94
C ALA A 176 -21.53 -2.37 -6.22
N ILE A 177 -20.93 -3.54 -6.44
CA ILE A 177 -19.52 -3.77 -6.09
C ILE A 177 -18.69 -3.00 -7.11
N ILE A 178 -17.78 -2.17 -6.61
CA ILE A 178 -16.95 -1.28 -7.44
C ILE A 178 -15.45 -1.61 -7.33
N GLY A 179 -15.10 -2.67 -6.59
CA GLY A 179 -13.74 -3.20 -6.54
C GLY A 179 -13.42 -3.75 -5.16
N TYR A 180 -12.13 -3.73 -4.81
CA TYR A 180 -11.60 -4.27 -3.57
C TYR A 180 -10.58 -3.33 -2.93
N CYS A 181 -10.43 -3.44 -1.61
CA CYS A 181 -9.31 -2.85 -0.89
C CYS A 181 -7.98 -3.50 -1.31
N PRO A 182 -6.88 -2.74 -1.30
CA PRO A 182 -5.54 -3.29 -1.32
C PRO A 182 -5.33 -4.33 -0.21
N ARG A 183 -4.65 -5.43 -0.56
CA ARG A 183 -4.37 -6.55 0.36
C ARG A 183 -3.66 -6.09 1.62
N TYR A 184 -2.71 -5.15 1.51
CA TYR A 184 -1.95 -4.68 2.66
C TYR A 184 -2.81 -3.97 3.72
N LEU A 185 -4.03 -3.54 3.36
CA LEU A 185 -4.97 -2.89 4.28
C LEU A 185 -5.97 -3.86 4.91
N THR A 186 -6.20 -5.03 4.33
CA THR A 186 -7.36 -5.84 4.70
C THR A 186 -7.32 -6.31 6.15
N ARG A 187 -6.14 -6.73 6.65
CA ARG A 187 -5.97 -7.14 8.05
C ARG A 187 -6.25 -5.99 9.03
N ASP A 188 -5.65 -4.84 8.79
CA ASP A 188 -5.85 -3.63 9.60
C ASP A 188 -7.32 -3.23 9.63
N LEU A 189 -7.97 -3.21 8.47
CA LEU A 189 -9.39 -2.88 8.36
C LEU A 189 -10.28 -3.89 9.08
N HIS A 190 -9.95 -5.19 9.05
CA HIS A 190 -10.66 -6.21 9.84
C HIS A 190 -10.56 -5.96 11.34
N GLU A 191 -9.38 -5.61 11.84
CA GLU A 191 -9.20 -5.28 13.26
C GLU A 191 -9.99 -4.03 13.66
N LEU A 192 -9.94 -2.98 12.83
CA LEU A 192 -10.68 -1.73 13.06
C LEU A 192 -12.20 -1.96 13.02
N LEU A 193 -12.68 -2.72 12.04
CA LEU A 193 -14.11 -3.10 11.93
C LEU A 193 -14.54 -3.95 13.12
N LYS A 194 -13.73 -4.91 13.56
CA LYS A 194 -14.03 -5.73 14.75
C LYS A 194 -14.08 -4.89 16.02
N HIS A 195 -13.25 -3.86 16.13
CA HIS A 195 -13.23 -2.97 17.29
C HIS A 195 -14.45 -2.04 17.32
N ASN A 196 -14.71 -1.31 16.24
CA ASN A 196 -15.86 -0.41 16.13
C ASN A 196 -16.20 -0.16 14.65
N PRO A 197 -17.17 -0.90 14.07
CA PRO A 197 -17.54 -0.76 12.66
C PRO A 197 -17.96 0.67 12.30
N SER A 198 -18.69 1.35 13.18
CA SER A 198 -19.21 2.71 12.95
C SER A 198 -18.12 3.78 12.90
N SER A 199 -16.92 3.48 13.44
CA SER A 199 -15.77 4.38 13.32
C SER A 199 -15.13 4.32 11.92
N VAL A 200 -15.25 3.20 11.21
CA VAL A 200 -14.61 2.98 9.91
C VAL A 200 -15.45 3.62 8.81
N LYS A 201 -14.94 4.71 8.24
CA LYS A 201 -15.56 5.43 7.14
C LYS A 201 -14.71 5.28 5.89
N VAL A 202 -15.31 4.73 4.84
CA VAL A 202 -14.71 4.68 3.51
C VAL A 202 -15.41 5.70 2.66
N THR A 203 -14.66 6.61 2.04
CA THR A 203 -15.22 7.63 1.16
C THR A 203 -14.47 7.67 -0.15
N VAL A 204 -15.14 8.15 -1.19
CA VAL A 204 -14.50 8.55 -2.44
C VAL A 204 -13.59 9.75 -2.14
N ASP A 205 -12.31 9.62 -2.46
CA ASP A 205 -11.36 10.73 -2.36
C ASP A 205 -11.25 11.47 -3.69
N GLN A 206 -11.12 10.72 -4.79
CA GLN A 206 -11.07 11.27 -6.13
C GLN A 206 -11.57 10.26 -7.17
N VAL A 207 -12.26 10.75 -8.19
CA VAL A 207 -12.69 9.99 -9.38
C VAL A 207 -12.04 10.60 -10.61
N ASN A 208 -11.47 9.74 -11.47
CA ASN A 208 -10.79 10.13 -12.70
C ASN A 208 -11.36 9.37 -13.91
N PRO A 209 -12.51 9.79 -14.47
CA PRO A 209 -13.15 9.07 -15.57
C PRO A 209 -12.24 8.85 -16.79
N ASN A 210 -11.39 9.84 -17.07
CA ASN A 210 -10.47 9.83 -18.22
C ASN A 210 -9.13 9.14 -17.94
N ALA A 211 -8.88 8.67 -16.71
CA ALA A 211 -7.66 7.96 -16.38
C ALA A 211 -7.71 6.48 -16.83
N PRO A 212 -6.54 5.83 -16.98
CA PRO A 212 -6.47 4.38 -17.06
C PRO A 212 -7.26 3.73 -15.92
N ILE A 213 -7.92 2.60 -16.19
CA ILE A 213 -8.88 1.96 -15.28
C ILE A 213 -8.35 1.76 -13.85
N LYS A 214 -7.04 1.50 -13.69
CA LYS A 214 -6.37 1.30 -12.40
C LYS A 214 -6.19 2.58 -11.57
N LEU A 215 -6.31 3.75 -12.20
CA LEU A 215 -6.15 5.08 -11.59
C LEU A 215 -7.50 5.82 -11.46
N ARG A 216 -8.60 5.13 -11.76
CA ARG A 216 -9.93 5.74 -11.93
C ARG A 216 -10.59 6.15 -10.62
N LEU A 217 -10.31 5.43 -9.53
CA LEU A 217 -10.92 5.68 -8.23
C LEU A 217 -9.87 5.62 -7.14
N ILE A 218 -9.73 6.74 -6.41
CA ILE A 218 -9.01 6.80 -5.14
C ILE A 218 -10.05 6.82 -4.03
N CYS A 219 -9.87 5.91 -3.08
CA CYS A 219 -10.65 5.85 -1.86
C CYS A 219 -9.82 6.38 -0.70
N LYS A 220 -10.51 6.83 0.35
CA LYS A 220 -9.93 7.15 1.65
C LYS A 220 -10.65 6.35 2.73
N VAL A 221 -9.89 5.71 3.61
CA VAL A 221 -10.42 5.19 4.87
C VAL A 221 -10.02 6.12 6.00
N GLN A 222 -10.97 6.42 6.88
CA GLN A 222 -10.73 7.06 8.17
C GLN A 222 -11.35 6.21 9.29
N SER A 223 -10.67 6.12 10.42
CA SER A 223 -11.18 5.43 11.61
C SER A 223 -10.55 5.99 12.88
N ASP A 224 -11.13 5.63 14.04
CA ASP A 224 -10.45 5.81 15.31
C ASP A 224 -9.15 4.98 15.33
N TRP A 225 -8.19 5.37 16.16
CA TRP A 225 -7.00 4.57 16.41
C TRP A 225 -7.17 3.84 17.76
N PRO A 226 -7.53 2.54 17.77
CA PRO A 226 -7.76 1.81 19.00
C PRO A 226 -6.49 1.76 19.87
N LYS A 227 -6.67 1.75 21.19
CA LYS A 227 -5.53 1.59 22.11
C LYS A 227 -4.87 0.22 21.87
N GLY A 228 -3.56 0.22 21.62
CA GLY A 228 -2.81 -1.00 21.33
C GLY A 228 -2.92 -1.49 19.89
N PHE A 229 -3.60 -0.75 18.99
CA PHE A 229 -3.56 -1.02 17.56
C PHE A 229 -2.15 -0.75 17.02
N LEU A 230 -1.54 -1.80 16.45
CA LEU A 230 -0.17 -1.80 15.98
C LEU A 230 -0.12 -2.42 14.58
N PRO A 231 -0.32 -1.62 13.52
CA PRO A 231 -0.16 -2.13 12.16
C PRO A 231 1.30 -2.50 11.89
N CYS A 232 1.54 -3.44 10.97
CA CYS A 232 2.87 -3.93 10.60
C CYS A 232 3.74 -4.36 11.80
N SER A 233 3.13 -4.87 12.87
CA SER A 233 3.83 -5.22 14.11
C SER A 233 4.26 -6.69 14.20
N ASP A 234 3.82 -7.52 13.27
CA ASP A 234 4.25 -8.92 13.17
C ASP A 234 5.79 -8.98 13.05
N THR A 235 6.36 -10.00 13.67
CA THR A 235 7.78 -10.37 13.56
C THR A 235 8.35 -10.23 12.15
N LEU A 236 7.59 -10.57 11.10
CA LEU A 236 8.06 -10.48 9.70
C LEU A 236 8.41 -9.05 9.25
N TYR A 237 7.81 -8.02 9.84
CA TYR A 237 8.06 -6.61 9.52
C TYR A 237 9.24 -6.00 10.28
N GLN A 238 9.79 -6.71 11.27
CA GLN A 238 10.92 -6.22 12.05
C GLN A 238 12.19 -6.19 11.18
N PRO A 239 13.02 -5.14 11.26
CA PRO A 239 14.29 -5.08 10.54
C PRO A 239 15.25 -6.16 11.04
N ILE A 240 16.08 -6.67 10.14
CA ILE A 240 17.17 -7.60 10.47
C ILE A 240 18.42 -6.83 10.95
N ALA A 241 18.72 -5.71 10.28
CA ALA A 241 19.84 -4.85 10.66
C ALA A 241 19.66 -4.37 12.12
N GLY A 242 20.71 -4.52 12.93
CA GLY A 242 20.68 -4.16 14.35
C GLY A 242 20.56 -5.33 15.34
N GLU A 243 20.34 -6.58 14.91
CA GLU A 243 20.38 -7.74 15.82
C GLU A 243 21.79 -8.02 16.39
N ARG A 244 22.85 -7.48 15.76
CA ARG A 244 24.25 -7.69 16.18
C ARG A 244 24.72 -6.84 17.36
N SER A 245 23.91 -5.94 17.91
CA SER A 245 24.32 -5.11 19.06
C SER A 245 24.00 -5.70 20.45
N CYS A 246 23.45 -6.92 20.53
CA CYS A 246 23.10 -7.58 21.80
C CYS A 246 23.73 -8.98 21.98
N SER A 247 24.92 -9.22 21.42
CA SER A 247 25.68 -10.46 21.68
C SER A 247 27.15 -10.19 21.99
N ILE A 248 27.40 -9.44 23.06
CA ILE A 248 28.61 -9.46 23.89
C ILE A 248 28.07 -9.17 25.31
N SER A 249 28.20 -10.00 26.35
CA SER A 249 29.35 -10.76 26.83
C SER A 249 28.86 -11.89 27.74
N THR A 250 29.45 -13.08 27.65
CA THR A 250 29.54 -14.00 28.80
C THR A 250 30.99 -14.03 29.25
#